data_AF-A0A0B7C5V9-F1
#
_entry.id   AF-A0A0B7C5V9-F1
#
_cell.length_a   1.000
_cell.length_b   1.000
_cell.length_c   1.000
_cell.angle_alpha   90.00
_cell.angle_beta   90.00
_cell.angle_gamma   90.00
#
_symmetry.space_group_name_H-M   'P 1'
#
loop_
_entity.id
_entity.type
_entity.pdbx_description
1 polymer ?
#
loop_
_entity_poly.entity_id
_entity_poly.type
_entity_poly.pdbx_seq_one_letter_code
_entity_poly.pdbx_strand_id
1 'polypeptide(L)'
;VISQSLSKYSNSDAIIYVGCGERGNEMSEVLRDFPELTMEVNGITTSIMKRTALVANTSNMPVAAREASIYTGITLSEYFR
;
A
#
# COMPACT_ATOMS: atom_id res chain seq x y z
N VAL A 1 -10.76 -4.48 -2.04
CA VAL A 1 -11.15 -4.47 -3.47
C VAL A 1 -10.88 -3.13 -4.17
N ILE A 2 -11.56 -2.01 -3.84
CA ILE A 2 -11.37 -0.74 -4.57
C ILE A 2 -9.93 -0.20 -4.44
N SER A 3 -9.35 -0.21 -3.24
CA SER A 3 -7.98 0.29 -3.00
C SER A 3 -6.90 -0.50 -3.75
N GLN A 4 -7.10 -1.80 -3.93
CA GLN A 4 -6.22 -2.66 -4.74
C GLN A 4 -6.32 -2.30 -6.23
N SER A 5 -7.55 -2.16 -6.74
CA SER A 5 -7.78 -1.73 -8.12
C SER A 5 -7.16 -0.35 -8.40
N LEU A 6 -7.30 0.60 -7.47
CA LEU A 6 -6.68 1.92 -7.60
C LEU A 6 -5.15 1.83 -7.60
N SER A 7 -4.55 0.99 -6.74
CA SER A 7 -3.10 0.79 -6.72
C SER A 7 -2.57 0.21 -8.05
N LYS A 8 -3.36 -0.65 -8.69
CA LYS A 8 -3.01 -1.28 -9.98
C LYS A 8 -3.20 -0.37 -11.20
N TYR A 9 -4.35 0.32 -11.28
CA TYR A 9 -4.77 1.04 -12.49
C TYR A 9 -4.60 2.56 -12.41
N SER A 10 -4.07 3.09 -11.30
CA SER A 10 -3.68 4.49 -11.23
C SER A 10 -2.46 4.78 -12.12
N ASN A 11 -2.46 5.98 -12.66
CA ASN A 11 -1.38 6.56 -13.45
C ASN A 11 -0.28 7.21 -12.58
N SER A 12 -0.24 6.92 -11.28
CA SER A 12 0.77 7.44 -10.34
C SER A 12 2.08 6.65 -10.43
N ASP A 13 3.22 7.32 -10.34
CA ASP A 13 4.53 6.64 -10.41
C ASP A 13 4.86 5.81 -9.16
N ALA A 14 4.38 6.24 -7.99
CA ALA A 14 4.54 5.54 -6.71
C ALA A 14 3.21 5.46 -5.96
N ILE A 15 3.04 4.39 -5.16
CA ILE A 15 1.87 4.16 -4.32
C ILE A 15 2.32 3.96 -2.88
N ILE A 16 1.76 4.73 -1.95
CA ILE A 16 1.91 4.49 -0.51
C ILE A 16 0.58 3.98 0.02
N TYR A 17 0.55 2.74 0.49
CA TYR A 17 -0.65 2.13 1.07
C TYR A 17 -0.49 2.03 2.59
N VAL A 18 -1.39 2.69 3.31
CA VAL A 18 -1.39 2.72 4.78
C VAL A 18 -2.61 1.97 5.29
N GLY A 19 -2.39 0.83 5.92
CA GLY A 19 -3.41 0.13 6.68
C GLY A 19 -3.44 0.68 8.11
N CYS A 20 -4.54 1.31 8.52
CA CYS A 20 -4.69 1.93 9.83
C CYS A 20 -5.83 1.29 10.63
N GLY A 21 -5.49 0.31 11.44
CA GLY A 21 -6.47 -0.43 12.24
C GLY A 21 -7.24 -1.49 11.45
N GLU A 22 -6.76 -1.89 10.27
CA GLU A 22 -7.32 -2.98 9.46
C GLU A 22 -7.20 -4.33 10.20
N ARG A 23 -8.05 -5.31 9.86
CA ARG A 23 -7.91 -6.65 10.46
C ARG A 23 -6.63 -7.30 9.96
N GLY A 24 -5.95 -8.06 10.84
CA GLY A 24 -4.70 -8.74 10.48
C GLY A 24 -4.82 -9.64 9.24
N ASN A 25 -5.97 -10.30 9.07
CA ASN A 25 -6.23 -11.15 7.90
C ASN A 25 -6.35 -10.33 6.61
N GLU A 26 -6.96 -9.14 6.65
CA GLU A 26 -7.08 -8.24 5.50
C GLU A 26 -5.70 -7.72 5.08
N MET A 27 -4.86 -7.35 6.06
CA MET A 27 -3.47 -6.96 5.78
C MET A 27 -2.61 -8.13 5.27
N SER A 28 -2.85 -9.35 5.76
CA SER A 28 -2.16 -10.55 5.25
C SER A 28 -2.56 -10.88 3.81
N GLU A 29 -3.83 -10.70 3.45
CA GLU A 29 -4.32 -10.87 2.09
C GLU A 29 -3.67 -9.84 1.16
N VAL A 30 -3.60 -8.57 1.58
CA VAL A 30 -2.86 -7.51 0.86
C VAL A 30 -1.41 -7.91 0.62
N LEU A 31 -0.70 -8.38 1.65
CA LEU A 31 0.72 -8.76 1.53
C LEU A 31 0.94 -9.97 0.60
N ARG A 32 -0.03 -10.88 0.52
CA ARG A 32 0.02 -12.03 -0.39
C ARG A 32 -0.32 -11.65 -1.82
N ASP A 33 -1.34 -10.84 -2.02
CA ASP A 33 -1.91 -10.60 -3.34
C ASP A 33 -1.16 -9.49 -4.11
N PHE A 34 -0.62 -8.47 -3.43
CA PHE A 34 0.09 -7.37 -4.10
C PHE A 34 1.30 -7.81 -4.92
N PRO A 35 2.17 -8.74 -4.46
CA PRO A 35 3.27 -9.25 -5.27
C PRO A 35 2.82 -9.90 -6.59
N GLU A 36 1.67 -10.57 -6.59
CA GLU A 36 1.08 -11.28 -7.74
C GLU A 36 0.40 -10.32 -8.74
N LEU A 37 0.03 -9.11 -8.28
CA LEU A 37 -0.55 -8.11 -9.15
C LEU A 37 0.53 -7.48 -10.04
N THR A 38 0.34 -7.60 -11.35
CA THR A 38 1.22 -7.02 -12.37
C THR A 38 0.57 -5.83 -13.07
N MET A 39 1.42 -4.93 -13.56
CA MET A 39 1.05 -3.82 -14.43
C MET A 39 2.01 -3.75 -15.61
N GLU A 40 1.60 -3.08 -16.68
CA GLU A 40 2.46 -2.84 -17.84
C GLU A 40 3.02 -1.42 -17.77
N VAL A 41 4.34 -1.30 -17.73
CA VAL A 41 5.05 -0.01 -17.74
C VAL A 41 6.01 -0.03 -18.93
N ASN A 42 5.82 0.87 -19.88
CA ASN A 42 6.65 0.96 -21.10
C ASN A 42 6.76 -0.37 -21.86
N GLY A 43 5.67 -1.14 -21.94
CA GLY A 43 5.63 -2.45 -22.61
C GLY A 43 6.24 -3.60 -21.80
N ILE A 44 6.70 -3.36 -20.56
CA ILE A 44 7.26 -4.37 -19.68
C ILE A 44 6.27 -4.68 -18.55
N THR A 45 5.88 -5.94 -18.43
CA THR A 45 5.10 -6.41 -17.30
C THR A 45 5.95 -6.42 -16.03
N THR A 46 5.55 -5.65 -15.02
CA THR A 46 6.23 -5.51 -13.73
C THR A 46 5.23 -5.66 -12.58
N SER A 47 5.66 -6.28 -11.47
CA SER A 47 4.85 -6.35 -10.26
C SER A 47 4.62 -4.96 -9.65
N ILE A 48 3.40 -4.68 -9.20
CA ILE A 48 3.05 -3.40 -8.56
C ILE A 48 3.87 -3.14 -7.28
N MET A 49 4.41 -4.20 -6.65
CA MET A 49 5.25 -4.06 -5.47
C MET A 49 6.54 -3.30 -5.73
N LYS A 50 7.04 -3.24 -6.98
CA LYS A 50 8.23 -2.42 -7.29
C LYS A 50 8.00 -0.91 -7.14
N ARG A 51 6.75 -0.47 -7.15
CA ARG A 51 6.36 0.94 -6.99
C ARG A 51 5.48 1.21 -5.77
N THR A 52 5.31 0.23 -4.90
CA THR A 52 4.38 0.33 -3.75
C THR A 52 5.12 0.17 -2.44
N ALA A 53 4.92 1.09 -1.50
CA ALA A 53 5.32 0.94 -0.11
C ALA A 53 4.09 0.69 0.78
N LEU A 54 4.21 -0.25 1.71
CA LEU A 54 3.13 -0.65 2.62
C LEU A 54 3.48 -0.24 4.06
N VAL A 55 2.60 0.54 4.69
CA VAL A 55 2.63 0.82 6.13
C VAL A 55 1.50 0.01 6.77
N ALA A 56 1.85 -1.09 7.41
CA ALA A 56 0.90 -2.04 7.98
C ALA A 56 0.72 -1.80 9.48
N ASN A 57 -0.45 -1.31 9.87
CA ASN A 57 -0.82 -1.18 11.28
C ASN A 57 -2.21 -1.81 11.53
N THR A 58 -2.23 -2.97 12.18
CA THR A 58 -3.46 -3.75 12.36
C THR A 58 -4.28 -3.28 13.56
N SER A 59 -5.54 -3.71 13.65
CA SER A 59 -6.42 -3.37 14.77
C SER A 59 -5.88 -3.79 16.14
N ASN A 60 -5.03 -4.81 16.21
CA ASN A 60 -4.44 -5.30 17.46
C ASN A 60 -3.17 -4.56 17.90
N MET A 61 -2.65 -3.62 17.08
CA MET A 61 -1.49 -2.81 17.41
C MET A 61 -1.86 -1.57 18.23
N PRO A 62 -0.89 -0.91 18.91
CA PRO A 62 -1.15 0.22 19.80
C PRO A 62 -1.94 1.35 19.12
N VAL A 63 -2.87 1.97 19.84
CA VAL A 63 -3.70 3.08 19.32
C VAL A 63 -2.85 4.25 18.85
N ALA A 64 -1.76 4.59 19.57
CA ALA A 64 -0.82 5.63 19.17
C ALA A 64 -0.17 5.35 17.79
N ALA A 65 0.04 4.08 17.43
CA ALA A 65 0.58 3.70 16.13
C ALA A 65 -0.42 3.95 14.99
N ARG A 66 -1.73 4.01 15.26
CA ARG A 66 -2.77 4.29 14.25
C ARG A 66 -2.61 5.67 13.68
N GLU A 67 -2.59 6.66 14.57
CA GLU A 67 -2.37 8.04 14.17
C GLU A 67 -0.97 8.24 13.55
N ALA A 68 0.07 7.69 14.18
CA ALA A 68 1.44 7.79 13.66
C ALA A 68 1.61 7.14 12.27
N SER A 69 0.91 6.04 11.99
CA SER A 69 0.98 5.35 10.69
C SER A 69 0.46 6.21 9.53
N ILE A 70 -0.58 7.02 9.78
CA ILE A 70 -1.10 7.99 8.80
C ILE A 70 -0.06 9.08 8.54
N TYR A 71 0.52 9.67 9.59
CA TYR A 71 1.57 10.69 9.43
C TYR A 71 2.82 10.14 8.75
N THR A 72 3.18 8.89 9.04
CA THR A 72 4.29 8.20 8.36
C THR A 72 3.98 8.04 6.87
N GLY A 73 2.76 7.59 6.55
CA GLY A 73 2.32 7.42 5.17
C GLY A 73 2.34 8.71 4.37
N ILE A 74 1.74 9.79 4.88
CA ILE A 74 1.76 11.09 4.19
C ILE A 74 3.18 11.65 4.07
N THR A 75 4.04 11.43 5.06
CA THR A 75 5.45 11.86 4.98
C THR A 75 6.20 11.12 3.87
N LEU A 76 5.99 9.80 3.74
CA LEU A 76 6.54 9.02 2.63
C LEU A 76 5.97 9.49 1.28
N SER A 77 4.67 9.75 1.21
CA SER A 77 4.03 10.25 -0.01
C SER A 77 4.60 11.61 -0.43
N GLU A 78 4.78 12.54 0.51
CA GLU A 78 5.37 13.86 0.24
C GLU A 78 6.85 13.78 -0.10
N TYR A 79 7.58 12.79 0.41
CA TYR A 79 8.96 12.53 0.01
C TYR A 79 9.07 12.10 -1.47
N PHE A 80 8.08 11.38 -1.98
CA PHE A 80 8.02 10.92 -3.39
C PHE A 80 7.24 11.86 -4.34
N ARG A 81 6.65 12.95 -3.82
CA ARG A 81 5.93 13.96 -4.63
C ARG A 81 6.88 14.89 -5.37
#